data_AF-A0A1D1YWL1-F1
#
_entry.id   AF-A0A1D1YWL1-F1
#
_cell.length_a   1.000
_cell.length_b   1.000
_cell.length_c   1.000
_cell.angle_alpha   90.00
_cell.angle_beta   90.00
_cell.angle_gamma   90.00
#
_symmetry.space_group_name_H-M   'P 1'
#
loop_
_entity.id
_entity.type
_entity.pdbx_description
1 polymer ?
#
loop_
_entity_poly.entity_id
_entity_poly.type
_entity_poly.pdbx_seq_one_letter_code
_entity_poly.pdbx_strand_id
1 'polypeptide(L)'
;MGTLVGHVLPGFAFLVIGLWQLYNHIKLYCQRPKSYAPPTWFPAPKVRHLELYITMFGSFTSITTELFVGPSRHQPLDPADWTIPTNHLHNFEHSTISLTIFLYAVFALYFDRVRPRAGHTLALLLGCVAFGTEFLLFYLHSTDHVGLEWQYHWLLQG
;
A
#
# COMPACT_ATOMS: atom_id res chain seq x y z
N MET A 1 -4.91 1.40 19.55
CA MET A 1 -3.64 0.69 19.79
C MET A 1 -3.89 -0.80 19.63
N GLY A 2 -3.49 -1.38 18.50
CA GLY A 2 -3.74 -2.79 18.16
C GLY A 2 -2.98 -3.78 19.06
N THR A 3 -3.37 -5.06 19.04
CA THR A 3 -2.69 -6.11 19.80
C THR A 3 -1.26 -6.32 19.27
N LEU A 4 -0.36 -6.87 20.11
CA LEU A 4 1.00 -7.26 19.69
C LEU A 4 0.97 -8.15 18.44
N VAL A 5 0.03 -9.11 18.42
CA VAL A 5 -0.22 -9.99 17.27
C VAL A 5 -0.63 -9.19 16.03
N GLY A 6 -1.50 -8.19 16.21
CA GLY A 6 -1.96 -7.30 15.14
C GLY A 6 -0.87 -6.42 14.53
N HIS A 7 0.27 -6.21 15.20
CA HIS A 7 1.42 -5.49 14.62
C HIS A 7 2.48 -6.43 14.06
N VAL A 8 2.81 -7.49 14.80
CA VAL A 8 3.86 -8.43 14.41
C VAL A 8 3.49 -9.17 13.13
N LEU A 9 2.24 -9.59 12.99
CA LEU A 9 1.83 -10.39 11.84
C LEU A 9 1.87 -9.59 10.52
N PRO A 10 1.26 -8.38 10.42
CA PRO A 10 1.39 -7.56 9.21
C PRO A 10 2.84 -7.12 8.95
N GLY A 11 3.56 -6.71 9.99
CA GLY A 11 4.96 -6.29 9.86
C GLY A 11 5.87 -7.40 9.34
N PHE A 12 5.67 -8.64 9.83
CA PHE A 12 6.40 -9.80 9.33
C PHE A 12 6.03 -10.15 7.90
N ALA A 13 4.75 -10.04 7.52
CA ALA A 13 4.31 -10.25 6.13
C ALA A 13 4.98 -9.25 5.17
N PHE A 14 5.01 -7.96 5.53
CA PHE A 14 5.74 -6.93 4.79
C PHE A 14 7.24 -7.24 4.68
N LEU A 15 7.87 -7.68 5.77
CA LEU A 15 9.28 -8.08 5.75
C LEU A 15 9.53 -9.22 4.76
N VAL A 16 8.71 -10.27 4.78
CA VAL A 16 8.87 -11.42 3.89
C VAL A 16 8.68 -11.02 2.42
N ILE A 17 7.64 -10.24 2.11
CA ILE A 17 7.40 -9.74 0.74
C ILE A 17 8.54 -8.81 0.30
N GLY A 18 9.00 -7.93 1.19
CA GLY A 18 10.10 -7.00 0.91
C GLY A 18 11.42 -7.72 0.65
N LEU A 19 11.76 -8.75 1.44
CA LEU A 19 12.95 -9.58 1.21
C LEU A 19 12.84 -10.38 -0.09
N TRP A 20 11.65 -10.90 -0.41
CA TRP A 20 11.36 -11.56 -1.68
C TRP A 20 11.62 -10.63 -2.87
N GLN A 21 11.08 -9.41 -2.83
CA GLN A 21 11.28 -8.38 -3.85
C GLN A 21 12.76 -7.99 -3.98
N LEU A 22 13.42 -7.69 -2.86
CA LEU A 22 14.82 -7.28 -2.82
C LEU A 22 15.74 -8.35 -3.42
N TYR A 23 15.59 -9.60 -2.99
CA TYR A 23 16.39 -10.71 -3.50
C TYR A 23 16.23 -10.90 -5.01
N ASN A 24 14.99 -10.87 -5.50
CA ASN A 24 14.74 -11.06 -6.92
C ASN A 24 15.22 -9.89 -7.79
N HIS A 25 15.15 -8.65 -7.30
CA HIS A 25 15.75 -7.49 -7.98
C HIS A 25 17.27 -7.61 -8.05
N ILE A 26 17.95 -7.94 -6.95
CA ILE A 26 19.41 -8.15 -6.92
C ILE A 26 19.79 -9.24 -7.92
N LYS A 27 19.11 -10.40 -7.85
CA LYS A 27 19.34 -11.52 -8.75
C LYS A 27 19.17 -11.13 -10.22
N LEU A 28 18.08 -10.45 -10.57
CA LEU A 28 17.79 -10.04 -11.95
C LEU A 28 18.83 -9.02 -12.45
N TYR A 29 19.22 -8.07 -11.61
CA TYR A 29 20.26 -7.10 -11.92
C TYR A 29 21.61 -7.78 -12.18
N CYS A 30 22.05 -8.69 -11.30
CA CYS A 30 23.28 -9.45 -11.47
C CYS A 30 23.29 -10.29 -12.77
N GLN A 31 22.13 -10.82 -13.18
CA GLN A 31 22.00 -11.60 -14.41
C GLN A 31 21.99 -10.74 -15.67
N ARG A 32 21.49 -9.50 -15.61
CA ARG A 32 21.27 -8.63 -16.76
C ARG A 32 21.61 -7.16 -16.46
N PRO A 33 22.86 -6.83 -16.08
CA PRO A 33 23.18 -5.50 -15.57
C PRO A 33 23.00 -4.38 -16.61
N LYS A 34 23.18 -4.68 -17.90
CA LYS A 34 23.07 -3.69 -19.00
C LYS A 34 21.65 -3.51 -19.54
N SER A 35 20.73 -4.42 -19.21
CA SER A 35 19.35 -4.45 -19.75
C SER A 35 18.33 -4.64 -18.65
N TYR A 36 18.71 -4.30 -17.42
CA TYR A 36 17.83 -4.39 -16.26
C TYR A 36 16.64 -3.46 -16.44
N ALA A 37 15.45 -4.05 -16.41
CA ALA A 37 14.18 -3.33 -16.33
C ALA A 37 13.49 -3.84 -15.06
N PRO A 38 13.18 -2.97 -14.08
CA PRO A 38 12.61 -3.39 -12.80
C PRO A 38 11.18 -3.91 -13.02
N PRO A 39 10.90 -5.21 -12.81
CA PRO A 39 9.53 -5.68 -12.78
C PRO A 39 8.80 -5.11 -11.57
N THR A 40 7.49 -5.02 -11.65
CA THR A 40 6.67 -4.53 -10.53
C THR A 40 6.37 -5.61 -9.50
N TRP A 41 6.48 -6.89 -9.87
CA TRP A 41 6.24 -8.07 -9.04
C TRP A 41 7.02 -9.26 -9.58
N PHE A 42 7.26 -10.28 -8.76
CA PHE A 42 8.01 -11.47 -9.16
C PHE A 42 7.18 -12.76 -9.11
N PRO A 43 7.37 -13.67 -10.09
CA PRO A 43 6.65 -14.92 -10.10
C PRO A 43 7.19 -15.94 -9.10
N ALA A 44 6.31 -16.63 -8.38
CA ALA A 44 6.68 -17.73 -7.49
C ALA A 44 6.58 -19.11 -8.19
N PRO A 45 7.38 -20.11 -7.77
CA PRO A 45 7.23 -21.48 -8.25
C PRO A 45 5.81 -22.01 -7.98
N LYS A 46 5.21 -22.71 -8.94
CA LYS A 46 3.86 -23.33 -8.89
C LYS A 46 2.68 -22.36 -8.85
N VAL A 47 2.80 -21.19 -8.24
CA VAL A 47 1.76 -20.15 -8.22
C VAL A 47 2.36 -18.86 -8.73
N ARG A 48 2.29 -18.66 -10.06
CA ARG A 48 2.93 -17.54 -10.74
C ARG A 48 2.60 -16.20 -10.08
N HIS A 49 1.33 -15.93 -9.77
CA HIS A 49 0.87 -14.63 -9.24
C HIS A 49 0.75 -14.59 -7.70
N LEU A 50 1.46 -15.46 -6.97
CA LEU A 50 1.33 -15.61 -5.52
C LEU A 50 1.51 -14.29 -4.77
N GLU A 51 2.54 -13.53 -5.12
CA GLU A 51 2.82 -12.23 -4.50
C GLU A 51 1.62 -11.28 -4.63
N LEU A 52 1.07 -11.13 -5.84
CA LEU A 52 -0.10 -10.28 -6.09
C LEU A 52 -1.33 -10.76 -5.33
N TYR A 53 -1.54 -12.07 -5.19
CA TYR A 53 -2.65 -12.62 -4.41
C TYR A 53 -2.50 -12.33 -2.91
N ILE A 54 -1.30 -12.48 -2.36
CA ILE A 54 -1.02 -12.15 -0.96
C ILE A 54 -1.22 -10.64 -0.73
N THR A 55 -0.71 -9.79 -1.64
CA THR A 55 -0.91 -8.34 -1.55
C THR A 55 -2.39 -7.97 -1.60
N MET A 56 -3.16 -8.50 -2.55
CA MET A 56 -4.60 -8.26 -2.62
C MET A 56 -5.33 -8.72 -1.36
N PHE A 57 -5.03 -9.91 -0.85
CA PHE A 57 -5.68 -10.44 0.35
C PHE A 57 -5.32 -9.63 1.60
N GLY A 58 -4.03 -9.29 1.77
CA GLY A 58 -3.55 -8.48 2.88
C GLY A 58 -4.17 -7.09 2.89
N SER A 59 -4.15 -6.40 1.75
CA SER A 59 -4.77 -5.08 1.60
C SER A 59 -6.27 -5.11 1.83
N PHE A 60 -6.99 -6.10 1.30
CA PHE A 60 -8.44 -6.25 1.52
C PHE A 60 -8.76 -6.49 3.00
N THR A 61 -8.00 -7.35 3.65
CA THR A 61 -8.15 -7.62 5.09
C THR A 61 -7.89 -6.34 5.89
N SER A 62 -6.84 -5.59 5.57
CA SER A 62 -6.52 -4.30 6.18
C SER A 62 -7.67 -3.30 6.08
N ILE A 63 -8.20 -3.07 4.86
CA ILE A 63 -9.36 -2.18 4.64
C ILE A 63 -10.56 -2.64 5.48
N THR A 64 -10.82 -3.94 5.49
CA THR A 64 -11.97 -4.48 6.23
C THR A 64 -11.79 -4.27 7.72
N THR A 65 -10.58 -4.48 8.25
CA THR A 65 -10.32 -4.32 9.67
C THR A 65 -10.38 -2.86 10.12
N GLU A 66 -9.80 -1.96 9.33
CA GLU A 66 -9.75 -0.53 9.60
C GLU A 66 -11.13 0.13 9.47
N LEU A 67 -12.00 -0.31 8.55
CA LEU A 67 -13.31 0.33 8.35
C LEU A 67 -14.46 -0.34 9.08
N PHE A 68 -14.35 -1.63 9.44
CA PHE A 68 -15.51 -2.40 9.92
C PHE A 68 -15.29 -3.28 11.14
N VAL A 69 -14.04 -3.58 11.56
CA VAL A 69 -13.81 -4.62 12.60
C VAL A 69 -13.40 -4.07 13.96
N GLY A 70 -12.63 -2.97 14.08
CA GLY A 70 -12.25 -2.53 15.44
C GLY A 70 -11.80 -1.08 15.62
N PRO A 71 -12.07 -0.46 16.81
CA PRO A 71 -12.73 -0.99 18.00
C PRO A 71 -14.23 -0.63 18.13
N SER A 72 -14.91 -1.28 19.10
CA SER A 72 -16.37 -1.34 19.41
C SER A 72 -17.26 -0.18 18.95
N ARG A 73 -18.37 -0.53 18.27
CA ARG A 73 -19.29 0.35 17.49
C ARG A 73 -18.65 0.94 16.23
N HIS A 74 -17.97 0.08 15.48
CA HIS A 74 -17.21 0.46 14.30
C HIS A 74 -18.15 0.73 13.11
N GLN A 75 -18.84 1.86 13.16
CA GLN A 75 -19.47 2.49 12.00
C GLN A 75 -18.48 3.55 11.50
N PRO A 76 -17.92 3.43 10.29
CA PRO A 76 -16.87 4.32 9.83
C PRO A 76 -17.35 5.78 9.68
N LEU A 77 -18.66 5.98 9.50
CA LEU A 77 -19.29 7.29 9.34
C LEU A 77 -20.22 7.61 10.51
N ASP A 78 -20.39 8.89 10.84
CA ASP A 78 -21.35 9.31 11.86
C ASP A 78 -22.79 8.93 11.44
N PRO A 79 -23.58 8.22 12.26
CA PRO A 79 -24.96 7.86 11.92
C PRO A 79 -25.91 9.06 11.75
N ALA A 80 -25.59 10.22 12.32
CA ALA A 80 -26.44 11.40 12.28
C ALA A 80 -26.30 12.19 10.97
N ASP A 81 -25.07 12.28 10.43
CA ASP A 81 -24.78 13.13 9.28
C ASP A 81 -23.87 12.51 8.21
N TRP A 82 -23.44 11.27 8.38
CA TRP A 82 -22.56 10.51 7.48
C TRP A 82 -21.16 11.11 7.27
N THR A 83 -20.74 12.03 8.13
CA THR A 83 -19.37 12.56 8.11
C THR A 83 -18.37 11.55 8.64
N ILE A 84 -17.07 11.75 8.38
CA ILE A 84 -16.00 10.93 8.97
C ILE A 84 -15.68 11.49 10.36
N PRO A 85 -15.92 10.75 11.45
CA PRO A 85 -15.55 11.18 12.79
C PRO A 85 -14.04 11.40 12.90
N THR A 86 -13.60 12.43 13.64
CA THR A 86 -12.17 12.74 13.78
C THR A 86 -11.37 11.59 14.38
N ASN A 87 -11.99 10.81 15.27
CA ASN A 87 -11.40 9.61 15.85
C ASN A 87 -11.32 8.42 14.87
N HIS A 88 -11.90 8.53 13.67
CA HIS A 88 -11.81 7.53 12.59
C HIS A 88 -10.90 7.96 11.43
N LEU A 89 -10.38 9.20 11.43
CA LEU A 89 -9.52 9.69 10.34
C LEU A 89 -8.32 8.78 10.08
N HIS A 90 -7.66 8.28 11.12
CA HIS A 90 -6.53 7.36 10.98
C HIS A 90 -6.92 6.05 10.28
N ASN A 91 -8.12 5.52 10.56
CA ASN A 91 -8.61 4.31 9.91
C ASN A 91 -8.83 4.54 8.40
N PHE A 92 -9.34 5.72 8.03
CA PHE A 92 -9.49 6.10 6.63
C PHE A 92 -8.15 6.32 5.94
N GLU A 93 -7.17 6.94 6.60
CA GLU A 93 -5.81 7.08 6.08
C GLU A 93 -5.18 5.72 5.80
N HIS A 94 -5.23 4.79 6.78
CA HIS A 94 -4.73 3.43 6.62
C HIS A 94 -5.48 2.65 5.52
N SER A 95 -6.79 2.84 5.43
CA SER A 95 -7.62 2.23 4.40
C SER A 95 -7.31 2.78 3.01
N THR A 96 -7.00 4.07 2.89
CA THR A 96 -6.57 4.69 1.64
C THR A 96 -5.23 4.11 1.18
N ILE A 97 -4.25 3.95 2.08
CA ILE A 97 -2.97 3.27 1.76
C ILE A 97 -3.25 1.84 1.28
N SER A 98 -4.06 1.10 2.03
CA SER A 98 -4.38 -0.29 1.70
C SER A 98 -5.12 -0.40 0.36
N LEU A 99 -6.01 0.55 0.05
CA LEU A 99 -6.75 0.60 -1.21
C LEU A 99 -5.83 0.86 -2.41
N THR A 100 -4.87 1.78 -2.31
CA THR A 100 -3.94 2.06 -3.42
C THR A 100 -3.05 0.85 -3.71
N ILE A 101 -2.58 0.16 -2.67
CA ILE A 101 -1.82 -1.10 -2.80
C ILE A 101 -2.70 -2.21 -3.42
N PHE A 102 -3.96 -2.34 -2.98
CA PHE A 102 -4.91 -3.30 -3.55
C PHE A 102 -5.13 -3.07 -5.05
N LEU A 103 -5.41 -1.81 -5.44
CA LEU A 103 -5.62 -1.43 -6.83
C LEU A 103 -4.37 -1.69 -7.67
N TYR A 104 -3.19 -1.34 -7.18
CA TYR A 104 -1.92 -1.67 -7.83
C TYR A 104 -1.84 -3.19 -8.11
N ALA A 105 -2.11 -4.04 -7.13
CA ALA A 105 -1.99 -5.50 -7.30
C ALA A 105 -3.02 -6.07 -8.29
N VAL A 106 -4.28 -5.59 -8.23
CA VAL A 106 -5.34 -5.96 -9.17
C VAL A 106 -4.96 -5.58 -10.60
N PHE A 107 -4.52 -4.35 -10.82
CA PHE A 107 -4.15 -3.88 -12.16
C PHE A 107 -2.86 -4.52 -12.66
N ALA A 108 -1.87 -4.76 -11.80
CA ALA A 108 -0.66 -5.50 -12.17
C ALA A 108 -0.99 -6.92 -12.66
N LEU A 109 -1.92 -7.60 -11.99
CA LEU A 109 -2.43 -8.90 -12.42
C LEU A 109 -3.18 -8.78 -13.75
N TYR A 110 -4.09 -7.81 -13.87
CA TYR A 110 -4.86 -7.57 -15.08
C TYR A 110 -3.97 -7.28 -16.29
N PHE A 111 -2.96 -6.43 -16.14
CA PHE A 111 -2.01 -6.10 -17.21
C PHE A 111 -1.12 -7.27 -17.61
N ASP A 112 -0.77 -8.18 -16.70
CA ASP A 112 -0.05 -9.41 -17.06
C ASP A 112 -0.91 -10.35 -17.94
N ARG A 113 -2.23 -10.37 -17.70
CA ARG A 113 -3.18 -11.21 -18.46
C ARG A 113 -3.51 -10.62 -19.83
N VAL A 114 -3.83 -9.33 -19.87
CA VAL A 114 -4.28 -8.65 -21.10
C VAL A 114 -3.11 -8.17 -21.95
N ARG A 115 -1.94 -7.94 -21.35
CA ARG A 115 -0.72 -7.46 -22.02
C ARG A 115 -0.93 -6.24 -22.92
N PRO A 116 -1.59 -5.15 -22.43
CA PRO A 116 -1.69 -3.94 -23.23
C PRO A 116 -0.30 -3.34 -23.48
N ARG A 117 -0.15 -2.57 -24.56
CA ARG A 117 1.14 -2.01 -24.99
C ARG A 117 1.88 -1.23 -23.90
N ALA A 118 1.14 -0.55 -23.02
CA ALA A 118 1.69 0.24 -21.90
C ALA A 118 1.54 -0.44 -20.52
N GLY A 119 1.17 -1.74 -20.46
CA GLY A 119 0.79 -2.40 -19.21
C GLY A 119 1.88 -2.38 -18.14
N HIS A 120 3.15 -2.56 -18.54
CA HIS A 120 4.27 -2.50 -17.60
C HIS A 120 4.47 -1.09 -17.00
N THR A 121 4.46 -0.06 -17.84
CA THR A 121 4.58 1.34 -17.40
C THR A 121 3.41 1.75 -16.50
N LEU A 122 2.18 1.31 -16.83
CA LEU A 122 1.00 1.58 -16.01
C LEU A 122 1.08 0.87 -14.65
N ALA A 123 1.57 -0.37 -14.60
CA ALA A 123 1.79 -1.06 -13.33
C ALA A 123 2.84 -0.34 -12.47
N LEU A 124 3.92 0.16 -13.07
CA LEU A 124 4.94 0.95 -12.37
C LEU A 124 4.35 2.24 -11.82
N LEU A 125 3.58 2.98 -12.62
CA LEU A 125 2.91 4.20 -12.20
C LEU A 125 2.00 3.94 -11.01
N LEU A 126 1.17 2.89 -11.06
CA LEU A 126 0.30 2.52 -9.94
C LEU A 126 1.08 2.12 -8.69
N GLY A 127 2.21 1.41 -8.85
CA GLY A 127 3.11 1.11 -7.74
C GLY A 127 3.68 2.38 -7.11
N CYS A 128 4.18 3.32 -7.93
CA CYS A 128 4.66 4.63 -7.45
C CYS A 128 3.57 5.42 -6.73
N VAL A 129 2.33 5.40 -7.23
CA VAL A 129 1.19 6.03 -6.55
C VAL A 129 0.93 5.37 -5.21
N ALA A 130 0.89 4.03 -5.15
CA ALA A 130 0.63 3.31 -3.90
C ALA A 130 1.68 3.61 -2.82
N PHE A 131 2.97 3.47 -3.14
CA PHE A 131 4.05 3.75 -2.19
C PHE A 131 4.23 5.25 -1.92
N GLY A 132 3.92 6.11 -2.88
CA GLY A 132 3.91 7.57 -2.68
C GLY A 132 2.81 8.00 -1.72
N THR A 133 1.61 7.42 -1.84
CA THR A 133 0.49 7.62 -0.90
C THR A 133 0.85 7.10 0.48
N GLU A 134 1.41 5.90 0.59
CA GLU A 134 1.90 5.34 1.86
C GLU A 134 2.92 6.27 2.53
N PHE A 135 3.95 6.67 1.79
CA PHE A 135 4.98 7.58 2.29
C PHE A 135 4.38 8.91 2.76
N LEU A 136 3.55 9.53 1.94
CA LEU A 136 2.96 10.84 2.25
C LEU A 136 2.08 10.76 3.50
N LEU A 137 1.21 9.75 3.56
CA LEU A 137 0.30 9.58 4.69
C LEU A 137 1.07 9.24 5.96
N PHE A 138 2.04 8.32 5.95
CA PHE A 138 2.86 8.07 7.14
C PHE A 138 3.72 9.24 7.56
N TYR A 139 4.29 10.00 6.60
CA TYR A 139 5.05 11.20 6.91
C TYR A 139 4.16 12.24 7.60
N LEU A 140 3.04 12.61 6.99
CA LEU A 140 2.11 13.59 7.56
C LEU A 140 1.47 13.11 8.87
N HIS A 141 1.26 11.80 9.02
CA HIS A 141 0.68 11.17 10.19
C HIS A 141 1.67 10.99 11.36
N SER A 142 2.95 10.69 11.09
CA SER A 142 3.92 10.26 12.10
C SER A 142 4.88 11.35 12.58
N THR A 143 5.24 12.35 11.76
CA THR A 143 6.33 13.28 12.16
C THR A 143 5.86 14.55 12.83
N ASP A 144 4.62 15.00 12.63
CA ASP A 144 4.29 16.39 12.97
C ASP A 144 2.97 16.58 13.72
N HIS A 145 1.93 15.77 13.53
CA HIS A 145 0.54 16.15 13.88
C HIS A 145 0.13 17.56 13.37
N VAL A 146 0.98 18.23 12.57
CA VAL A 146 0.74 19.50 11.94
C VAL A 146 0.47 19.20 10.47
N GLY A 147 -0.75 19.49 10.01
CA GLY A 147 -1.19 19.15 8.67
C GLY A 147 -0.40 19.84 7.55
N LEU A 148 -0.66 19.44 6.30
CA LEU A 148 -0.09 20.03 5.08
C LEU A 148 -0.09 21.57 5.08
N GLU A 149 -1.12 22.17 5.66
CA GLU A 149 -1.26 23.62 5.80
C GLU A 149 -0.03 24.29 6.46
N TRP A 150 0.51 23.69 7.51
CA TRP A 150 1.69 24.22 8.21
C TRP A 150 2.95 24.19 7.33
N GLN A 151 3.10 23.16 6.50
CA GLN A 151 4.20 23.07 5.54
C GLN A 151 4.08 24.11 4.43
N TYR A 152 2.85 24.41 3.99
CA TYR A 152 2.59 25.52 3.06
C TYR A 152 2.91 26.88 3.68
N HIS A 153 2.49 27.13 4.93
CA HIS A 153 2.83 28.36 5.64
C HIS A 153 4.34 28.54 5.77
N TRP A 154 5.07 27.48 6.12
CA TRP A 154 6.54 27.52 6.19
C TRP A 154 7.18 27.87 4.84
N LEU A 155 6.68 27.29 3.74
CA LEU A 155 7.21 27.52 2.40
C LEU A 155 6.90 28.93 1.85
N LEU A 156 5.78 29.52 2.28
CA LEU A 156 5.30 30.83 1.85
C LEU A 156 5.76 31.98 2.77
N GLN A 157 6.32 31.67 3.95
CA GLN A 157 6.91 32.64 4.87
C GLN A 157 8.39 32.94 4.58
N GLY A 158 8.94 32.40 3.48
CA GLY A 158 10.27 32.72 2.97
C GLY A 158 10.33 34.07 2.24
#